data_AF-A0A9P9MV34-F1
#
_entry.id   AF-A0A9P9MV34-F1
#
_cell.length_a   1.000
_cell.length_b   1.000
_cell.length_c   1.000
_cell.angle_alpha   90.00
_cell.angle_beta   90.00
_cell.angle_gamma   90.00
#
_symmetry.space_group_name_H-M   'P 1'
#
loop_
_entity.id
_entity.type
_entity.pdbx_description
1 polymer ?
#
loop_
_entity_poly.entity_id
_entity_poly.type
_entity_poly.pdbx_seq_one_letter_code
_entity_poly.pdbx_strand_id
1 'polypeptide(L)'
;MSPSNGKTLKKTTRTFKPQFQFINSTEPGRNKDPAVRKLIRRHVRHENYSRSRWNCSADALKRTPRSNTEAKTLLVPPLLGDPSALSTYCYPLNMSPETHALLEQYLTHATNRMYSKCRFKSSPFRSPIWFHFAVTDPAMLHGVLYAGAVYLALLQGRRETRDTIYHQSEAISIVQKRLATSDYNFEDSTLGTISCLALGEAILGNQHHWHLHMQGLKQIIRERGDLPSLDPLLRAKLRRADVTGAIDYGATPYLEFERSTDKSIWSILPTGTLQTIREDMTELLAVCGVHPSLISTMINLAYFSHAIQENNTKRVCFDPIAFSDDLYWIEHDLLCFPITLSTNIPGTNLDKALRFGALLYTKTILQEFPNSMTGPTILLARLQESLSEISISESVTTSITPLLGLLSLIGGMLSRGEGRDWFVAHLRVVRNANRVTSFDELAGGLNRLLCLGSVFENACEAIWLDIANNAGSRGDQER
;
A
#
# COMPACT_ATOMS: atom_id res chain seq x y z
N MET A 1 61.07 -5.57 45.82
CA MET A 1 60.63 -6.98 45.91
C MET A 1 59.20 -6.98 46.40
N SER A 2 58.31 -7.67 45.68
CA SER A 2 57.10 -8.36 46.17
C SER A 2 56.04 -8.43 45.06
N PRO A 3 55.71 -9.65 44.61
CA PRO A 3 54.51 -9.92 43.82
C PRO A 3 53.36 -10.48 44.68
N SER A 4 52.19 -10.40 44.05
CA SER A 4 50.96 -11.20 44.15
C SER A 4 50.19 -11.32 45.46
N ASN A 5 48.92 -10.87 45.39
CA ASN A 5 47.80 -11.79 45.66
C ASN A 5 46.55 -11.36 44.88
N GLY A 6 45.99 -12.31 44.11
CA GLY A 6 44.75 -12.15 43.37
C GLY A 6 43.52 -12.41 44.23
N LYS A 7 42.40 -11.76 43.87
CA LYS A 7 41.04 -12.20 44.20
C LYS A 7 40.12 -11.96 43.01
N THR A 8 39.52 -13.05 42.55
CA THR A 8 38.54 -13.17 41.47
C THR A 8 37.18 -12.60 41.92
N LEU A 9 36.59 -11.67 41.18
CA LEU A 9 35.21 -11.21 41.37
C LEU A 9 34.26 -11.90 40.39
N LYS A 10 33.25 -12.58 40.94
CA LYS A 10 32.08 -13.12 40.22
C LYS A 10 31.25 -11.98 39.64
N LYS A 11 31.04 -11.97 38.31
CA LYS A 11 30.03 -11.12 37.65
C LYS A 11 28.67 -11.83 37.68
N THR A 12 27.72 -11.25 38.39
CA THR A 12 26.29 -11.56 38.31
C THR A 12 25.72 -10.99 37.02
N THR A 13 25.30 -11.85 36.10
CA THR A 13 24.55 -11.50 34.89
C THR A 13 23.09 -11.24 35.28
N ARG A 14 22.65 -9.99 35.15
CA ARG A 14 21.25 -9.58 35.31
C ARG A 14 20.59 -9.69 33.94
N THR A 15 19.70 -10.65 33.76
CA THR A 15 18.90 -10.83 32.54
C THR A 15 17.87 -9.70 32.45
N PHE A 16 17.99 -8.84 31.45
CA PHE A 16 16.97 -7.85 31.11
C PHE A 16 15.90 -8.54 30.23
N LYS A 17 14.68 -8.66 30.73
CA LYS A 17 13.50 -8.93 29.88
C LYS A 17 13.08 -7.61 29.22
N PRO A 18 12.88 -7.55 27.90
CA PRO A 18 12.34 -6.36 27.24
C PRO A 18 10.89 -6.13 27.69
N GLN A 19 10.57 -4.91 28.08
CA GLN A 19 9.24 -4.49 28.51
C GLN A 19 8.44 -4.03 27.29
N PHE A 20 7.51 -4.86 26.82
CA PHE A 20 6.51 -4.45 25.85
C PHE A 20 5.53 -3.47 26.53
N GLN A 21 5.33 -2.28 25.95
CA GLN A 21 4.42 -1.28 26.49
C GLN A 21 3.17 -1.19 25.62
N PHE A 22 2.04 -1.68 26.14
CA PHE A 22 0.72 -1.54 25.52
C PHE A 22 -0.30 -1.06 26.54
N ILE A 23 -1.21 -0.20 26.10
CA ILE A 23 -2.29 0.35 26.93
C ILE A 23 -3.45 -0.64 26.91
N ASN A 24 -3.73 -1.22 28.09
CA ASN A 24 -4.84 -2.12 28.32
C ASN A 24 -6.11 -1.32 28.66
N SER A 25 -7.18 -1.50 27.88
CA SER A 25 -8.50 -0.89 28.14
C SER A 25 -9.47 -1.83 28.87
N THR A 26 -9.04 -3.02 29.31
CA THR A 26 -9.94 -4.10 29.75
C THR A 26 -9.71 -4.61 31.17
N GLU A 27 -9.21 -3.76 32.08
CA GLU A 27 -9.30 -4.07 33.52
C GLU A 27 -10.57 -3.48 34.14
N PRO A 28 -11.48 -4.31 34.71
CA PRO A 28 -12.64 -3.79 35.41
C PRO A 28 -12.20 -3.08 36.69
N GLY A 29 -12.24 -1.74 36.69
CA GLY A 29 -12.03 -0.93 37.91
C GLY A 29 -11.20 0.33 37.73
N ARG A 30 -10.43 0.48 36.65
CA ARG A 30 -9.54 1.65 36.45
C ARG A 30 -10.27 2.91 35.93
N ASN A 31 -11.55 2.78 35.58
CA ASN A 31 -12.44 3.85 35.11
C ASN A 31 -12.71 4.93 36.19
N LYS A 32 -12.16 4.76 37.39
CA LYS A 32 -12.21 5.72 38.51
C LYS A 32 -10.92 6.53 38.67
N ASP A 33 -9.84 6.21 37.94
CA ASP A 33 -8.58 6.95 38.00
C ASP A 33 -8.76 8.39 37.45
N PRO A 34 -8.54 9.43 38.26
CA PRO A 34 -8.66 10.82 37.85
C PRO A 34 -7.72 11.20 36.68
N ALA A 35 -6.55 10.59 36.57
CA ALA A 35 -5.59 10.85 35.51
C ALA A 35 -6.06 10.28 34.17
N VAL A 36 -6.63 9.07 34.19
CA VAL A 36 -7.24 8.42 33.02
C VAL A 36 -8.48 9.19 32.56
N ARG A 37 -9.33 9.66 33.49
CA ARG A 37 -10.47 10.52 33.15
C ARG A 37 -10.05 11.87 32.57
N LYS A 38 -8.95 12.46 33.05
CA LYS A 38 -8.41 13.71 32.50
C LYS A 38 -7.82 13.51 31.10
N LEU A 39 -7.17 12.37 30.85
CA LEU A 39 -6.67 11.98 29.54
C LEU A 39 -7.81 11.74 28.54
N ILE A 40 -8.86 10.99 28.93
CA ILE A 40 -10.05 10.76 28.11
C ILE A 40 -10.76 12.07 27.81
N ARG A 41 -10.97 12.95 28.80
CA ARG A 41 -11.58 14.28 28.57
C ARG A 41 -10.74 15.18 27.66
N ARG A 42 -9.41 15.05 27.69
CA ARG A 42 -8.50 15.76 26.78
C ARG A 42 -8.58 15.20 25.36
N HIS A 43 -8.68 13.88 25.22
CA HIS A 43 -8.80 13.19 23.93
C HIS A 43 -10.16 13.50 23.25
N VAL A 44 -11.26 13.36 23.98
CA VAL A 44 -12.62 13.67 23.49
C VAL A 44 -12.79 15.16 23.15
N ARG A 45 -12.12 16.08 23.87
CA ARG A 45 -12.10 17.51 23.48
C ARG A 45 -11.34 17.77 22.18
N HIS A 46 -10.21 17.10 21.96
CA HIS A 46 -9.40 17.28 20.76
C HIS A 46 -10.11 16.71 19.51
N GLU A 47 -10.85 15.61 19.69
CA GLU A 47 -11.66 14.98 18.64
C GLU A 47 -12.90 15.81 18.27
N ASN A 48 -13.58 16.42 19.25
CA ASN A 48 -14.71 17.32 19.00
C ASN A 48 -14.29 18.65 18.36
N TYR A 49 -13.10 19.17 18.68
CA TYR A 49 -12.57 20.37 18.03
C TYR A 49 -12.24 20.12 16.55
N SER A 50 -11.66 18.94 16.24
CA SER A 50 -11.51 18.50 14.86
C SER A 50 -12.87 18.37 14.17
N ARG A 51 -13.84 17.62 14.73
CA ARG A 51 -15.18 17.44 14.15
C ARG A 51 -15.92 18.75 13.86
N SER A 52 -15.83 19.76 14.73
CA SER A 52 -16.51 21.05 14.53
C SER A 52 -15.97 21.83 13.35
N ARG A 53 -14.66 21.73 13.05
CA ARG A 53 -14.05 22.43 11.91
C ARG A 53 -14.44 21.79 10.57
N TRP A 54 -14.76 20.50 10.56
CA TRP A 54 -15.21 19.77 9.35
C TRP A 54 -16.71 19.92 9.09
N ASN A 55 -17.56 19.93 10.13
CA ASN A 55 -19.00 20.08 9.95
C ASN A 55 -19.40 21.49 9.45
N CYS A 56 -18.67 22.54 9.86
CA CYS A 56 -18.91 23.89 9.33
C CYS A 56 -18.59 24.02 7.82
N SER A 57 -17.76 23.15 7.26
CA SER A 57 -17.47 23.14 5.82
C SER A 57 -18.50 22.33 5.02
N ALA A 58 -19.23 21.41 5.66
CA ALA A 58 -20.26 20.59 5.02
C ALA A 58 -21.64 21.29 4.97
N ASP A 59 -21.93 22.18 5.93
CA ASP A 59 -23.21 22.91 5.97
C ASP A 59 -23.27 24.15 5.06
N ALA A 60 -22.14 24.60 4.50
CA ALA A 60 -22.10 25.73 3.57
C ALA A 60 -22.57 25.39 2.14
N LEU A 61 -22.84 24.11 1.84
CA LEU A 61 -23.21 23.64 0.50
C LEU A 61 -24.62 23.02 0.45
N LYS A 62 -25.63 23.69 1.01
CA LYS A 62 -27.04 23.29 0.84
C LYS A 62 -27.95 24.47 0.53
N ARG A 63 -27.89 24.99 -0.69
CA ARG A 63 -29.01 25.69 -1.33
C ARG A 63 -28.97 25.51 -2.85
N THR A 64 -29.71 24.51 -3.34
CA THR A 64 -30.66 24.58 -4.49
C THR A 64 -31.26 23.20 -4.73
N PRO A 65 -32.58 23.06 -4.96
CA PRO A 65 -33.21 21.77 -5.22
C PRO A 65 -33.24 21.47 -6.72
N ARG A 66 -32.74 20.31 -7.17
CA ARG A 66 -33.26 19.66 -8.39
C ARG A 66 -32.75 18.22 -8.60
N SER A 67 -33.71 17.39 -9.02
CA SER A 67 -33.62 16.09 -9.68
C SER A 67 -33.22 14.88 -8.83
N ASN A 68 -34.24 14.12 -8.42
CA ASN A 68 -34.15 12.74 -7.96
C ASN A 68 -33.50 11.86 -9.02
N THR A 69 -32.30 11.36 -8.74
CA THR A 69 -31.78 10.14 -9.36
C THR A 69 -31.41 9.22 -8.21
N GLU A 70 -32.18 8.13 -8.06
CA GLU A 70 -32.04 7.15 -7.00
C GLU A 70 -30.61 6.57 -6.98
N ALA A 71 -29.89 6.82 -5.87
CA ALA A 71 -28.65 6.12 -5.59
C ALA A 71 -28.98 4.65 -5.30
N LYS A 72 -28.68 3.76 -6.25
CA LYS A 72 -28.74 2.31 -6.03
C LYS A 72 -27.72 1.93 -4.96
N THR A 73 -28.20 1.74 -3.73
CA THR A 73 -27.52 1.02 -2.66
C THR A 73 -27.14 -0.36 -3.21
N LEU A 74 -25.85 -0.63 -3.40
CA LEU A 74 -25.36 -1.96 -3.75
C LEU A 74 -25.54 -2.89 -2.54
N LEU A 75 -26.75 -3.41 -2.35
CA LEU A 75 -27.04 -4.48 -1.42
C LEU A 75 -26.50 -5.79 -2.03
N VAL A 76 -25.42 -6.31 -1.45
CA VAL A 76 -24.88 -7.63 -1.80
C VAL A 76 -25.90 -8.67 -1.33
N PRO A 77 -26.45 -9.54 -2.20
CA PRO A 77 -27.42 -10.55 -1.79
C PRO A 77 -26.77 -11.57 -0.84
N PRO A 78 -27.44 -11.98 0.25
CA PRO A 78 -27.02 -13.16 1.00
C PRO A 78 -27.32 -14.39 0.14
N LEU A 79 -26.28 -15.10 -0.31
CA LEU A 79 -26.47 -16.42 -0.91
C LEU A 79 -26.94 -17.38 0.19
N LEU A 80 -28.25 -17.65 0.24
CA LEU A 80 -28.77 -18.86 0.86
C LEU A 80 -28.73 -19.98 -0.19
N GLY A 81 -27.82 -20.94 -0.03
CA GLY A 81 -27.81 -22.16 -0.84
C GLY A 81 -26.70 -23.12 -0.43
N ASP A 82 -27.08 -24.38 -0.13
CA ASP A 82 -26.34 -25.61 0.17
C ASP A 82 -25.06 -25.55 1.05
N PRO A 83 -24.74 -26.61 1.82
CA PRO A 83 -23.51 -26.64 2.60
C PRO A 83 -22.30 -26.56 1.66
N SER A 84 -21.71 -25.38 1.54
CA SER A 84 -20.45 -25.20 0.82
C SER A 84 -19.35 -25.97 1.57
N ALA A 85 -18.26 -26.36 0.89
CA ALA A 85 -17.10 -26.97 1.56
C ALA A 85 -16.53 -26.10 2.70
N LEU A 86 -16.85 -24.80 2.70
CA LEU A 86 -16.53 -23.87 3.79
C LEU A 86 -17.42 -24.09 5.02
N SER A 87 -18.68 -24.52 4.87
CA SER A 87 -19.60 -24.73 6.00
C SER A 87 -19.36 -26.04 6.76
N THR A 88 -18.68 -27.01 6.13
CA THR A 88 -18.40 -28.34 6.71
C THR A 88 -16.99 -28.47 7.29
N TYR A 89 -16.15 -27.43 7.16
CA TYR A 89 -14.79 -27.40 7.69
C TYR A 89 -14.78 -27.23 9.22
N CYS A 90 -13.86 -27.91 9.91
CA CYS A 90 -13.68 -27.79 11.36
C CYS A 90 -12.83 -26.56 11.70
N TYR A 91 -13.48 -25.43 12.00
CA TYR A 91 -12.80 -24.20 12.39
C TYR A 91 -12.42 -24.17 13.89
N PRO A 92 -11.35 -23.45 14.26
CA PRO A 92 -10.91 -23.24 15.65
C PRO A 92 -11.79 -22.23 16.41
N LEU A 93 -12.80 -21.64 15.74
CA LEU A 93 -13.72 -20.67 16.28
C LEU A 93 -15.17 -21.18 16.14
N ASN A 94 -16.07 -20.67 16.98
CA ASN A 94 -17.49 -20.90 16.77
C ASN A 94 -17.97 -20.03 15.60
N MET A 95 -18.21 -20.67 14.46
CA MET A 95 -18.54 -20.00 13.22
C MET A 95 -20.06 -19.82 13.10
N SER A 96 -20.56 -18.66 13.53
CA SER A 96 -21.93 -18.24 13.25
C SER A 96 -22.21 -18.15 11.74
N PRO A 97 -23.48 -18.19 11.28
CA PRO A 97 -23.81 -17.96 9.88
C PRO A 97 -23.24 -16.65 9.33
N GLU A 98 -23.25 -15.58 10.15
CA GLU A 98 -22.70 -14.28 9.81
C GLU A 98 -21.17 -14.33 9.63
N THR A 99 -20.48 -15.05 10.52
CA THR A 99 -19.01 -15.24 10.43
C THR A 99 -18.60 -16.06 9.21
N HIS A 100 -19.39 -17.09 8.85
CA HIS A 100 -19.17 -17.84 7.61
C HIS A 100 -19.34 -16.95 6.38
N ALA A 101 -20.43 -16.16 6.33
CA ALA A 101 -20.67 -15.24 5.24
C ALA A 101 -19.55 -14.21 5.10
N LEU A 102 -19.02 -13.70 6.22
CA LEU A 102 -17.89 -12.79 6.24
C LEU A 102 -16.62 -13.41 5.63
N LEU A 103 -16.29 -14.64 6.01
CA LEU A 103 -15.15 -15.37 5.46
C LEU A 103 -15.30 -15.62 3.96
N GLU A 104 -16.47 -16.10 3.54
CA GLU A 104 -16.77 -16.38 2.13
C GLU A 104 -16.69 -15.11 1.27
N GLN A 105 -17.25 -14.00 1.76
CA GLN A 105 -17.21 -12.71 1.08
C GLN A 105 -15.78 -12.18 0.96
N TYR A 106 -14.96 -12.31 2.00
CA TYR A 106 -13.55 -11.92 1.93
C TYR A 106 -12.79 -12.74 0.89
N LEU A 107 -12.85 -14.08 1.00
CA LEU A 107 -12.19 -14.98 0.05
C LEU A 107 -12.64 -14.73 -1.38
N THR A 108 -13.92 -14.34 -1.56
CA THR A 108 -14.50 -14.13 -2.87
C THR A 108 -14.18 -12.77 -3.47
N HIS A 109 -14.55 -11.70 -2.77
CA HIS A 109 -14.56 -10.36 -3.33
C HIS A 109 -13.24 -9.64 -3.15
N ALA A 110 -12.58 -9.73 -1.98
CA ALA A 110 -11.31 -9.05 -1.75
C ALA A 110 -10.24 -9.57 -2.72
N THR A 111 -10.15 -10.89 -2.88
CA THR A 111 -9.20 -11.53 -3.80
C THR A 111 -9.42 -11.13 -5.25
N ASN A 112 -10.67 -11.21 -5.74
CA ASN A 112 -10.99 -10.87 -7.13
C ASN A 112 -10.72 -9.39 -7.42
N ARG A 113 -10.88 -8.52 -6.41
CA ARG A 113 -10.69 -7.08 -6.56
C ARG A 113 -9.21 -6.68 -6.47
N MET A 114 -8.43 -7.27 -5.58
CA MET A 114 -6.99 -7.04 -5.48
C MET A 114 -6.27 -7.34 -6.79
N TYR A 115 -6.69 -8.42 -7.45
CA TYR A 115 -6.02 -8.99 -8.62
C TYR A 115 -6.80 -8.83 -9.93
N SER A 116 -7.71 -7.85 -10.00
CA SER A 116 -8.66 -7.71 -11.12
C SER A 116 -8.02 -7.58 -12.51
N LYS A 117 -6.78 -7.08 -12.57
CA LYS A 117 -6.02 -6.84 -13.82
C LYS A 117 -5.08 -7.98 -14.22
N CYS A 118 -5.00 -9.06 -13.45
CA CYS A 118 -3.99 -10.09 -13.63
C CYS A 118 -4.60 -11.49 -13.51
N ARG A 119 -4.14 -12.41 -14.37
CA ARG A 119 -4.53 -13.82 -14.33
C ARG A 119 -3.49 -14.63 -13.60
N PHE A 120 -3.94 -15.46 -12.66
CA PHE A 120 -3.08 -16.30 -11.83
C PHE A 120 -3.38 -17.77 -12.06
N LYS A 121 -2.36 -18.62 -11.90
CA LYS A 121 -2.51 -20.09 -11.99
C LYS A 121 -3.44 -20.62 -10.91
N SER A 122 -3.37 -20.02 -9.74
CA SER A 122 -4.24 -20.24 -8.60
C SER A 122 -4.55 -18.90 -7.95
N SER A 123 -5.73 -18.77 -7.36
CA SER A 123 -6.08 -17.57 -6.62
C SER A 123 -5.19 -17.49 -5.36
N PRO A 124 -4.39 -16.42 -5.16
CA PRO A 124 -3.38 -16.38 -4.09
C PRO A 124 -3.95 -16.64 -2.69
N PHE A 125 -5.13 -16.07 -2.40
CA PHE A 125 -5.85 -16.26 -1.14
C PHE A 125 -6.82 -17.45 -1.12
N ARG A 126 -6.96 -18.19 -2.21
CA ARG A 126 -7.74 -19.44 -2.25
C ARG A 126 -6.88 -20.66 -2.55
N SER A 127 -5.56 -20.56 -2.43
CA SER A 127 -4.70 -21.74 -2.49
C SER A 127 -4.99 -22.64 -1.28
N PRO A 128 -4.97 -23.98 -1.41
CA PRO A 128 -5.23 -24.88 -0.29
C PRO A 128 -4.29 -24.65 0.89
N ILE A 129 -3.02 -24.35 0.61
CA ILE A 129 -1.98 -24.06 1.61
C ILE A 129 -2.34 -22.79 2.40
N TRP A 130 -2.67 -21.70 1.69
CA TRP A 130 -3.09 -20.47 2.35
C TRP A 130 -4.37 -20.65 3.14
N PHE A 131 -5.38 -21.30 2.56
CA PHE A 131 -6.65 -21.53 3.22
C PHE A 131 -6.44 -22.27 4.53
N HIS A 132 -5.71 -23.39 4.50
CA HIS A 132 -5.36 -24.14 5.70
C HIS A 132 -4.68 -23.24 6.74
N PHE A 133 -3.60 -22.54 6.37
CA PHE A 133 -2.92 -21.61 7.27
C PHE A 133 -3.84 -20.53 7.87
N ALA A 134 -4.72 -19.97 7.05
CA ALA A 134 -5.65 -18.90 7.44
C ALA A 134 -6.72 -19.35 8.44
N VAL A 135 -7.12 -20.62 8.41
CA VAL A 135 -8.27 -21.12 9.17
C VAL A 135 -7.91 -22.11 10.28
N THR A 136 -6.68 -22.61 10.37
CA THR A 136 -6.28 -23.57 11.42
C THR A 136 -6.05 -22.91 12.78
N ASP A 137 -5.53 -21.69 12.81
CA ASP A 137 -5.18 -20.99 14.04
C ASP A 137 -6.26 -19.95 14.43
N PRO A 138 -6.71 -19.90 15.70
CA PRO A 138 -7.76 -18.96 16.10
C PRO A 138 -7.35 -17.49 15.99
N ALA A 139 -6.09 -17.14 16.27
CA ALA A 139 -5.63 -15.76 16.12
C ALA A 139 -5.59 -15.36 14.64
N MET A 140 -5.06 -16.25 13.81
CA MET A 140 -4.98 -16.02 12.36
C MET A 140 -6.37 -15.90 11.74
N LEU A 141 -7.31 -16.78 12.11
CA LEU A 141 -8.68 -16.73 11.60
C LEU A 141 -9.39 -15.43 12.02
N HIS A 142 -9.22 -14.99 13.27
CA HIS A 142 -9.70 -13.65 13.68
C HIS A 142 -9.03 -12.53 12.87
N GLY A 143 -7.74 -12.60 12.59
CA GLY A 143 -7.04 -11.64 11.73
C GLY A 143 -7.61 -11.59 10.30
N VAL A 144 -7.94 -12.75 9.72
CA VAL A 144 -8.54 -12.84 8.37
C VAL A 144 -9.97 -12.29 8.38
N LEU A 145 -10.78 -12.65 9.37
CA LEU A 145 -12.13 -12.12 9.55
C LEU A 145 -12.12 -10.60 9.79
N TYR A 146 -11.15 -10.09 10.54
CA TYR A 146 -10.92 -8.65 10.68
C TYR A 146 -10.65 -7.98 9.33
N ALA A 147 -9.74 -8.52 8.52
CA ALA A 147 -9.47 -7.99 7.18
C ALA A 147 -10.72 -8.03 6.27
N GLY A 148 -11.52 -9.09 6.37
CA GLY A 148 -12.82 -9.20 5.71
C GLY A 148 -13.81 -8.12 6.15
N ALA A 149 -13.92 -7.89 7.46
CA ALA A 149 -14.81 -6.89 8.02
C ALA A 149 -14.39 -5.47 7.62
N VAL A 150 -13.08 -5.18 7.60
CA VAL A 150 -12.52 -3.90 7.13
C VAL A 150 -12.85 -3.70 5.65
N TYR A 151 -12.64 -4.70 4.80
CA TYR A 151 -12.97 -4.64 3.39
C TYR A 151 -14.45 -4.28 3.15
N LEU A 152 -15.37 -4.96 3.85
CA LEU A 152 -16.81 -4.68 3.74
C LEU A 152 -17.19 -3.31 4.28
N ALA A 153 -16.60 -2.88 5.40
CA ALA A 153 -16.83 -1.57 5.97
C ALA A 153 -16.47 -0.46 4.97
N LEU A 154 -15.30 -0.57 4.32
CA LEU A 154 -14.81 0.41 3.35
C LEU A 154 -15.67 0.48 2.08
N LEU A 155 -16.21 -0.67 1.62
CA LEU A 155 -17.20 -0.70 0.53
C LEU A 155 -18.46 0.09 0.88
N GLN A 156 -18.85 0.10 2.16
CA GLN A 156 -19.99 0.87 2.66
C GLN A 156 -19.64 2.31 3.04
N GLY A 157 -18.40 2.76 2.80
CA GLY A 157 -17.92 4.08 3.22
C GLY A 157 -17.81 4.23 4.74
N ARG A 158 -17.71 3.13 5.48
CA ARG A 158 -17.55 3.07 6.94
C ARG A 158 -16.12 2.70 7.29
N ARG A 159 -15.67 3.15 8.47
CA ARG A 159 -14.34 2.80 9.02
C ARG A 159 -14.40 1.61 9.98
N GLU A 160 -15.53 1.44 10.63
CA GLU A 160 -15.65 0.53 11.75
C GLU A 160 -17.06 -0.03 11.78
N THR A 161 -17.16 -1.31 12.06
CA THR A 161 -18.39 -2.05 12.32
C THR A 161 -18.22 -2.84 13.61
N ARG A 162 -19.31 -3.46 14.07
CA ARG A 162 -19.23 -4.38 15.21
C ARG A 162 -18.23 -5.52 14.96
N ASP A 163 -18.19 -6.02 13.73
CA ASP A 163 -17.34 -7.15 13.35
C ASP A 163 -15.86 -6.76 13.25
N THR A 164 -15.54 -5.55 12.77
CA THR A 164 -14.14 -5.07 12.79
C THR A 164 -13.62 -4.98 14.22
N ILE A 165 -14.40 -4.40 15.14
CA ILE A 165 -14.01 -4.25 16.55
C ILE A 165 -13.83 -5.61 17.20
N TYR A 166 -14.80 -6.49 17.02
CA TYR A 166 -14.81 -7.80 17.65
C TYR A 166 -13.61 -8.64 17.23
N HIS A 167 -13.42 -8.83 15.92
CA HIS A 167 -12.33 -9.68 15.43
C HIS A 167 -10.94 -9.07 15.66
N GLN A 168 -10.82 -7.74 15.61
CA GLN A 168 -9.59 -7.06 16.01
C GLN A 168 -9.26 -7.31 17.49
N SER A 169 -10.24 -7.15 18.37
CA SER A 169 -10.05 -7.29 19.82
C SER A 169 -9.67 -8.73 20.19
N GLU A 170 -10.33 -9.73 19.61
CA GLU A 170 -10.00 -11.14 19.84
C GLU A 170 -8.62 -11.51 19.30
N ALA A 171 -8.26 -11.06 18.08
CA ALA A 171 -6.92 -11.26 17.53
C ALA A 171 -5.84 -10.67 18.44
N ILE A 172 -6.02 -9.43 18.92
CA ILE A 172 -5.08 -8.77 19.85
C ILE A 172 -4.99 -9.54 21.18
N SER A 173 -6.13 -9.96 21.75
CA SER A 173 -6.19 -10.71 23.00
C SER A 173 -5.38 -12.01 22.94
N ILE A 174 -5.54 -12.77 21.85
CA ILE A 174 -4.80 -14.03 21.67
C ILE A 174 -3.31 -13.76 21.46
N VAL A 175 -2.95 -12.80 20.61
CA VAL A 175 -1.54 -12.42 20.38
C VAL A 175 -0.89 -11.97 21.69
N GLN A 176 -1.53 -11.12 22.48
CA GLN A 176 -1.00 -10.66 23.77
C GLN A 176 -0.73 -11.82 24.73
N LYS A 177 -1.63 -12.81 24.82
CA LYS A 177 -1.41 -14.01 25.62
C LYS A 177 -0.18 -14.78 25.16
N ARG A 178 -0.03 -14.99 23.84
CA ARG A 178 1.15 -15.67 23.26
C ARG A 178 2.45 -14.93 23.55
N LEU A 179 2.44 -13.61 23.43
CA LEU A 179 3.61 -12.77 23.74
C LEU A 179 3.99 -12.81 25.23
N ALA A 180 3.01 -12.97 26.12
CA ALA A 180 3.26 -13.05 27.56
C ALA A 180 3.82 -14.41 28.01
N THR A 181 3.51 -15.48 27.28
CA THR A 181 3.85 -16.87 27.69
C THR A 181 4.97 -17.51 26.88
N SER A 182 5.33 -16.96 25.71
CA SER A 182 6.35 -17.58 24.85
C SER A 182 7.77 -17.17 25.25
N ASP A 183 8.65 -18.16 25.41
CA ASP A 183 10.11 -17.97 25.50
C ASP A 183 10.69 -17.73 24.08
N TYR A 184 10.17 -16.73 23.38
CA TYR A 184 10.59 -16.29 22.04
C TYR A 184 10.39 -17.29 20.88
N ASN A 185 9.65 -18.39 21.10
CA ASN A 185 9.23 -19.30 20.04
C ASN A 185 7.85 -18.89 19.50
N PHE A 186 7.83 -17.95 18.56
CA PHE A 186 6.58 -17.42 18.01
C PHE A 186 6.15 -18.19 16.76
N GLU A 187 4.97 -18.79 16.81
CA GLU A 187 4.35 -19.49 15.68
C GLU A 187 4.08 -18.55 14.50
N ASP A 188 4.18 -19.08 13.27
CA ASP A 188 3.86 -18.41 12.00
C ASP A 188 2.48 -17.72 12.03
N SER A 189 1.51 -18.35 12.68
CA SER A 189 0.15 -17.82 12.86
C SER A 189 0.13 -16.48 13.59
N THR A 190 1.05 -16.27 14.54
CA THR A 190 1.17 -15.01 15.30
C THR A 190 1.69 -13.89 14.41
N LEU A 191 2.70 -14.16 13.59
CA LEU A 191 3.21 -13.19 12.60
C LEU A 191 2.13 -12.86 11.56
N GLY A 192 1.44 -13.89 11.07
CA GLY A 192 0.31 -13.74 10.15
C GLY A 192 -0.81 -12.86 10.72
N THR A 193 -1.15 -13.06 11.99
CA THR A 193 -2.16 -12.27 12.69
C THR A 193 -1.75 -10.81 12.83
N ILE A 194 -0.52 -10.55 13.29
CA ILE A 194 0.01 -9.18 13.44
C ILE A 194 0.03 -8.46 12.09
N SER A 195 0.35 -9.14 10.99
CA SER A 195 0.30 -8.53 9.67
C SER A 195 -1.12 -8.19 9.19
N CYS A 196 -2.15 -8.98 9.55
CA CYS A 196 -3.55 -8.60 9.32
C CYS A 196 -3.91 -7.31 10.07
N LEU A 197 -3.51 -7.22 11.34
CA LEU A 197 -3.75 -6.04 12.17
C LEU A 197 -3.04 -4.81 11.57
N ALA A 198 -1.75 -4.92 11.27
CA ALA A 198 -0.97 -3.85 10.67
C ALA A 198 -1.60 -3.34 9.36
N LEU A 199 -1.95 -4.26 8.45
CA LEU A 199 -2.55 -3.90 7.17
C LEU A 199 -3.92 -3.22 7.36
N GLY A 200 -4.77 -3.73 8.26
CA GLY A 200 -6.05 -3.09 8.57
C GLY A 200 -5.87 -1.67 9.11
N GLU A 201 -4.95 -1.46 10.05
CA GLU A 201 -4.63 -0.12 10.57
C GLU A 201 -4.07 0.81 9.50
N ALA A 202 -3.28 0.30 8.55
CA ALA A 202 -2.81 1.08 7.40
C ALA A 202 -3.98 1.59 6.55
N ILE A 203 -4.88 0.70 6.14
CA ILE A 203 -6.00 1.04 5.24
C ILE A 203 -7.02 1.95 5.93
N LEU A 204 -7.23 1.78 7.24
CA LEU A 204 -8.12 2.61 8.05
C LEU A 204 -7.54 4.00 8.38
N GLY A 205 -6.28 4.27 8.04
CA GLY A 205 -5.63 5.55 8.29
C GLY A 205 -5.06 5.71 9.71
N ASN A 206 -4.94 4.62 10.47
CA ASN A 206 -4.40 4.61 11.82
C ASN A 206 -2.88 4.45 11.81
N GLN A 207 -2.17 5.48 11.33
CA GLN A 207 -0.72 5.46 11.13
C GLN A 207 0.06 5.00 12.36
N HIS A 208 -0.31 5.49 13.55
CA HIS A 208 0.39 5.15 14.79
C HIS A 208 0.32 3.65 15.10
N HIS A 209 -0.86 3.03 14.96
CA HIS A 209 -1.01 1.61 15.23
C HIS A 209 -0.33 0.74 14.18
N TRP A 210 -0.31 1.15 12.91
CA TRP A 210 0.50 0.49 11.89
C TRP A 210 1.98 0.46 12.30
N HIS A 211 2.54 1.59 12.76
CA HIS A 211 3.94 1.63 13.26
C HIS A 211 4.15 0.66 14.43
N LEU A 212 3.23 0.65 15.41
CA LEU A 212 3.34 -0.26 16.56
C LEU A 212 3.34 -1.73 16.14
N HIS A 213 2.42 -2.13 15.26
CA HIS A 213 2.36 -3.51 14.78
C HIS A 213 3.59 -3.90 13.96
N MET A 214 4.07 -3.02 13.06
CA MET A 214 5.25 -3.31 12.25
C MET A 214 6.55 -3.35 13.05
N GLN A 215 6.70 -2.50 14.08
CA GLN A 215 7.83 -2.55 15.00
C GLN A 215 7.81 -3.86 15.82
N GLY A 216 6.65 -4.24 16.33
CA GLY A 216 6.49 -5.52 17.04
C GLY A 216 6.81 -6.72 16.13
N LEU A 217 6.33 -6.70 14.88
CA LEU A 217 6.61 -7.74 13.91
C LEU A 217 8.11 -7.83 13.59
N LYS A 218 8.77 -6.70 13.36
CA LYS A 218 10.22 -6.62 13.14
C LYS A 218 11.01 -7.19 14.32
N GLN A 219 10.59 -6.91 15.55
CA GLN A 219 11.25 -7.45 16.74
C GLN A 219 11.08 -8.97 16.84
N ILE A 220 9.86 -9.48 16.65
CA ILE A 220 9.57 -10.92 16.68
C ILE A 220 10.41 -11.68 15.64
N ILE A 221 10.48 -11.15 14.41
CA ILE A 221 11.30 -11.72 13.34
C ILE A 221 12.78 -11.79 13.74
N ARG A 222 13.31 -10.71 14.32
CA ARG A 222 14.72 -10.63 14.74
C ARG A 222 15.03 -11.62 15.87
N GLU A 223 14.11 -11.78 16.81
CA GLU A 223 14.26 -12.72 17.93
C GLU A 223 14.18 -14.18 17.46
N ARG A 224 13.37 -14.46 16.43
CA ARG A 224 13.22 -15.79 15.84
C ARG A 224 14.42 -16.20 14.97
N GLY A 225 15.09 -15.23 14.35
CA GLY A 225 16.36 -15.44 13.62
C GLY A 225 16.24 -16.16 12.27
N ASP A 226 15.03 -16.34 11.75
CA ASP A 226 14.75 -17.27 10.64
C ASP A 226 13.77 -16.74 9.58
N LEU A 227 13.75 -15.43 9.27
CA LEU A 227 12.88 -14.91 8.20
C LEU A 227 12.93 -15.73 6.88
N PRO A 228 14.08 -16.29 6.44
CA PRO A 228 14.15 -17.15 5.27
C PRO A 228 13.42 -18.50 5.39
N SER A 229 13.11 -18.98 6.60
CA SER A 229 12.40 -20.25 6.86
C SER A 229 10.88 -20.14 6.67
N LEU A 230 10.34 -18.92 6.68
CA LEU A 230 8.91 -18.69 6.57
C LEU A 230 8.37 -19.12 5.22
N ASP A 231 7.16 -19.70 5.23
CA ASP A 231 6.41 -20.01 4.01
C ASP A 231 6.34 -18.78 3.09
N PRO A 232 6.56 -18.93 1.77
CA PRO A 232 6.57 -17.80 0.85
C PRO A 232 5.29 -16.95 0.84
N LEU A 233 4.11 -17.56 1.07
CA LEU A 233 2.85 -16.82 1.13
C LEU A 233 2.73 -16.00 2.41
N LEU A 234 3.18 -16.54 3.54
CA LEU A 234 3.26 -15.78 4.78
C LEU A 234 4.24 -14.61 4.61
N ARG A 235 5.43 -14.85 4.04
CA ARG A 235 6.42 -13.80 3.78
C ARG A 235 5.87 -12.68 2.89
N ALA A 236 5.17 -13.04 1.81
CA ALA A 236 4.48 -12.08 0.95
C ALA A 236 3.41 -11.29 1.73
N LYS A 237 2.67 -11.93 2.64
CA LYS A 237 1.70 -11.25 3.52
C LYS A 237 2.37 -10.23 4.45
N LEU A 238 3.47 -10.61 5.12
CA LEU A 238 4.20 -9.73 6.02
C LEU A 238 4.74 -8.50 5.27
N ARG A 239 5.35 -8.74 4.10
CA ARG A 239 5.87 -7.69 3.22
C ARG A 239 4.78 -6.75 2.76
N ARG A 240 3.63 -7.29 2.33
CA ARG A 240 2.48 -6.49 1.92
C ARG A 240 2.04 -5.51 3.00
N ALA A 241 1.92 -5.98 4.25
CA ALA A 241 1.51 -5.14 5.38
C ALA A 241 2.50 -4.00 5.65
N ASP A 242 3.79 -4.26 5.44
CA ASP A 242 4.86 -3.27 5.58
C ASP A 242 4.84 -2.24 4.44
N VAL A 243 4.98 -2.71 3.19
CA VAL A 243 5.09 -1.82 2.03
C VAL A 243 3.82 -1.01 1.81
N THR A 244 2.63 -1.58 2.03
CA THR A 244 1.36 -0.84 1.88
C THR A 244 1.31 0.34 2.85
N GLY A 245 1.63 0.13 4.13
CA GLY A 245 1.62 1.23 5.10
C GLY A 245 2.75 2.23 4.86
N ALA A 246 3.93 1.76 4.46
CA ALA A 246 5.06 2.63 4.11
C ALA A 246 4.72 3.54 2.91
N ILE A 247 4.03 3.02 1.90
CA ILE A 247 3.48 3.78 0.76
C ILE A 247 2.42 4.78 1.24
N ASP A 248 1.40 4.32 1.98
CA ASP A 248 0.28 5.15 2.43
C ASP A 248 0.75 6.34 3.28
N TYR A 249 1.79 6.13 4.10
CA TYR A 249 2.27 7.10 5.07
C TYR A 249 3.58 7.80 4.67
N GLY A 250 4.12 7.51 3.48
CA GLY A 250 5.42 8.04 3.04
C GLY A 250 6.57 7.71 4.01
N ALA A 251 6.53 6.52 4.60
CA ALA A 251 7.50 6.03 5.57
C ALA A 251 8.48 5.03 4.94
N THR A 252 9.53 4.70 5.68
CA THR A 252 10.45 3.61 5.30
C THR A 252 9.90 2.27 5.79
N PRO A 253 9.95 1.20 4.97
CA PRO A 253 9.63 -0.16 5.39
C PRO A 253 10.44 -0.60 6.62
N TYR A 254 9.82 -1.43 7.46
CA TYR A 254 10.45 -1.99 8.65
C TYR A 254 11.23 -3.28 8.37
N LEU A 255 10.72 -4.10 7.46
CA LEU A 255 11.22 -5.43 7.14
C LEU A 255 12.30 -5.34 6.08
N GLU A 256 13.36 -6.12 6.26
CA GLU A 256 14.38 -6.29 5.24
C GLU A 256 13.82 -7.13 4.09
N PHE A 257 14.30 -6.85 2.88
CA PHE A 257 13.84 -7.52 1.68
C PHE A 257 14.97 -8.28 1.02
N GLU A 258 14.84 -9.60 1.00
CA GLU A 258 15.62 -10.51 0.17
C GLU A 258 14.69 -11.21 -0.83
N ARG A 259 15.02 -11.15 -2.12
CA ARG A 259 14.24 -11.88 -3.14
C ARG A 259 14.18 -13.35 -2.76
N SER A 260 12.96 -13.87 -2.78
CA SER A 260 12.70 -15.26 -2.38
C SER A 260 12.49 -16.16 -3.59
N THR A 261 12.33 -15.58 -4.79
CA THR A 261 12.13 -16.31 -6.03
C THR A 261 13.30 -16.13 -6.99
N ASP A 262 13.78 -17.25 -7.55
CA ASP A 262 14.84 -17.25 -8.59
C ASP A 262 14.32 -16.79 -9.96
N LYS A 263 13.00 -16.86 -10.17
CA LYS A 263 12.35 -16.56 -11.46
C LYS A 263 11.28 -15.49 -11.27
N SER A 264 11.54 -14.32 -11.85
CA SER A 264 10.57 -13.24 -11.94
C SER A 264 9.47 -13.51 -12.95
N ILE A 265 8.33 -12.83 -12.78
CA ILE A 265 7.18 -12.95 -13.68
C ILE A 265 7.49 -12.52 -15.11
N TRP A 266 8.46 -11.62 -15.30
CA TRP A 266 8.91 -11.19 -16.62
C TRP A 266 9.85 -12.17 -17.31
N SER A 267 10.13 -13.34 -16.72
CA SER A 267 10.82 -14.43 -17.43
C SER A 267 10.01 -14.98 -18.61
N ILE A 268 8.71 -14.63 -18.70
CA ILE A 268 7.85 -14.94 -19.85
C ILE A 268 8.19 -14.10 -21.08
N LEU A 269 8.90 -12.98 -20.91
CA LEU A 269 9.24 -12.07 -22.00
C LEU A 269 10.45 -12.59 -22.78
N PRO A 270 10.49 -12.40 -24.12
CA PRO A 270 11.68 -12.73 -24.91
C PRO A 270 12.91 -11.94 -24.46
N THR A 271 14.08 -12.55 -24.48
CA THR A 271 15.34 -11.91 -24.07
C THR A 271 15.63 -10.61 -24.86
N GLY A 272 15.35 -10.61 -26.17
CA GLY A 272 15.52 -9.40 -26.99
C GLY A 272 14.61 -8.23 -26.56
N THR A 273 13.39 -8.53 -26.10
CA THR A 273 12.46 -7.53 -25.55
C THR A 273 13.00 -6.97 -24.22
N LEU A 274 13.49 -7.83 -23.33
CA LEU A 274 14.09 -7.41 -22.06
C LEU A 274 15.34 -6.52 -22.28
N GLN A 275 16.15 -6.85 -23.28
CA GLN A 275 17.33 -6.06 -23.65
C GLN A 275 16.93 -4.69 -24.20
N THR A 276 15.98 -4.64 -25.14
CA THR A 276 15.48 -3.38 -25.73
C THR A 276 14.91 -2.46 -24.65
N ILE A 277 14.04 -2.98 -23.77
CA ILE A 277 13.46 -2.19 -22.67
C ILE A 277 14.54 -1.63 -21.75
N ARG A 278 15.58 -2.42 -21.44
CA ARG A 278 16.69 -1.99 -20.60
C ARG A 278 17.48 -0.86 -21.25
N GLU A 279 17.84 -1.02 -22.51
CA GLU A 279 18.61 -0.03 -23.27
C GLU A 279 17.83 1.28 -23.38
N ASP A 280 16.59 1.23 -23.87
CA ASP A 280 15.69 2.38 -24.02
C ASP A 280 15.47 3.11 -22.68
N MET A 281 15.16 2.38 -21.61
CA MET A 281 14.90 2.97 -20.29
C MET A 281 16.18 3.58 -19.68
N THR A 282 17.33 2.92 -19.87
CA THR A 282 18.61 3.44 -19.38
C THR A 282 18.98 4.72 -20.10
N GLU A 283 18.89 4.74 -21.43
CA GLU A 283 19.20 5.92 -22.24
C GLU A 283 18.29 7.09 -21.84
N LEU A 284 16.97 6.87 -21.80
CA LEU A 284 15.99 7.91 -21.49
C LEU A 284 16.23 8.51 -20.10
N LEU A 285 16.38 7.68 -19.06
CA LEU A 285 16.53 8.17 -17.70
C LEU A 285 17.93 8.73 -17.42
N ALA A 286 18.99 8.21 -18.05
CA ALA A 286 20.34 8.74 -17.92
C ALA A 286 20.45 10.16 -18.52
N VAL A 287 19.83 10.39 -19.68
CA VAL A 287 19.74 11.72 -20.29
C VAL A 287 18.98 12.72 -19.41
N CYS A 288 18.03 12.23 -18.62
CA CYS A 288 17.31 13.04 -17.63
C CYS A 288 18.10 13.29 -16.34
N GLY A 289 19.30 12.70 -16.18
CA GLY A 289 20.11 12.84 -14.96
C GLY A 289 19.56 12.06 -13.76
N VAL A 290 18.76 11.01 -14.00
CA VAL A 290 18.19 10.16 -12.92
C VAL A 290 19.28 9.27 -12.32
N HIS A 291 19.22 9.07 -11.00
CA HIS A 291 20.20 8.26 -10.30
C HIS A 291 20.22 6.79 -10.79
N PRO A 292 21.39 6.16 -11.03
CA PRO A 292 21.50 4.81 -11.59
C PRO A 292 20.73 3.72 -10.82
N SER A 293 20.71 3.79 -9.48
CA SER A 293 19.92 2.86 -8.67
C SER A 293 18.41 2.96 -8.97
N LEU A 294 17.90 4.18 -9.18
CA LEU A 294 16.50 4.40 -9.52
C LEU A 294 16.21 3.94 -10.97
N ILE A 295 17.16 4.12 -11.90
CA ILE A 295 17.08 3.56 -13.26
C ILE A 295 16.90 2.03 -13.20
N SER A 296 17.70 1.34 -12.39
CA SER A 296 17.57 -0.11 -12.21
C SER A 296 16.18 -0.53 -11.72
N THR A 297 15.62 0.20 -10.75
CA THR A 297 14.27 -0.06 -10.24
C THR A 297 13.19 0.23 -11.29
N MET A 298 13.35 1.30 -12.07
CA MET A 298 12.44 1.63 -13.18
C MET A 298 12.48 0.60 -14.31
N ILE A 299 13.63 0.00 -14.61
CA ILE A 299 13.73 -1.11 -15.55
C ILE A 299 12.92 -2.32 -15.06
N ASN A 300 13.04 -2.67 -13.78
CA ASN A 300 12.24 -3.76 -13.19
C ASN A 300 10.74 -3.43 -13.25
N LEU A 301 10.35 -2.18 -13.01
CA LEU A 301 8.96 -1.74 -13.15
C LEU A 301 8.46 -1.86 -14.60
N ALA A 302 9.29 -1.51 -15.59
CA ALA A 302 8.96 -1.69 -17.00
C ALA A 302 8.79 -3.17 -17.35
N TYR A 303 9.72 -4.04 -16.93
CA TYR A 303 9.60 -5.48 -17.11
C TYR A 303 8.31 -6.03 -16.50
N PHE A 304 7.98 -5.60 -15.28
CA PHE A 304 6.76 -5.99 -14.59
C PHE A 304 5.51 -5.54 -15.37
N SER A 305 5.50 -4.31 -15.88
CA SER A 305 4.39 -3.75 -16.67
C SER A 305 4.18 -4.49 -17.99
N HIS A 306 5.28 -4.78 -18.70
CA HIS A 306 5.24 -5.58 -19.93
C HIS A 306 4.79 -7.03 -19.67
N ALA A 307 5.21 -7.64 -18.56
CA ALA A 307 4.74 -8.96 -18.18
C ALA A 307 3.22 -8.97 -17.95
N ILE A 308 2.66 -7.95 -17.28
CA ILE A 308 1.21 -7.81 -17.07
C ILE A 308 0.48 -7.66 -18.41
N GLN A 309 1.02 -6.84 -19.33
CA GLN A 309 0.44 -6.71 -20.66
C GLN A 309 0.40 -8.07 -21.39
N GLU A 310 1.49 -8.84 -21.34
CA GLU A 310 1.59 -10.17 -21.95
C GLU A 310 0.66 -11.20 -21.30
N ASN A 311 0.49 -11.16 -19.98
CA ASN A 311 -0.50 -11.95 -19.25
C ASN A 311 -1.92 -11.70 -19.78
N ASN A 312 -2.25 -10.43 -20.05
CA ASN A 312 -3.55 -10.02 -20.55
C ASN A 312 -3.77 -10.37 -22.03
N THR A 313 -2.76 -10.20 -22.88
CA THR A 313 -2.87 -10.46 -24.33
C THR A 313 -2.78 -11.95 -24.67
N LYS A 314 -1.78 -12.67 -24.14
CA LYS A 314 -1.50 -14.07 -24.46
C LYS A 314 -2.18 -15.06 -23.53
N ARG A 315 -2.96 -14.59 -22.56
CA ARG A 315 -3.67 -15.41 -21.55
C ARG A 315 -2.75 -16.33 -20.75
N VAL A 316 -1.49 -15.92 -20.54
CA VAL A 316 -0.56 -16.60 -19.63
C VAL A 316 -1.03 -16.37 -18.19
N CYS A 317 -0.76 -17.30 -17.28
CA CYS A 317 -1.09 -17.16 -15.87
C CYS A 317 0.17 -16.97 -15.03
N PHE A 318 0.16 -15.98 -14.14
CA PHE A 318 1.25 -15.76 -13.20
C PHE A 318 1.24 -16.75 -12.04
N ASP A 319 2.43 -16.99 -11.51
CA ASP A 319 2.60 -17.55 -10.18
C ASP A 319 2.33 -16.46 -9.12
N PRO A 320 1.40 -16.67 -8.17
CA PRO A 320 1.09 -15.73 -7.09
C PRO A 320 2.29 -15.26 -6.26
N ILE A 321 3.22 -16.18 -5.98
CA ILE A 321 4.36 -15.93 -5.10
C ILE A 321 5.37 -15.07 -5.86
N ALA A 322 5.72 -15.45 -7.09
CA ALA A 322 6.61 -14.66 -7.94
C ALA A 322 6.06 -13.25 -8.21
N PHE A 323 4.76 -13.13 -8.49
CA PHE A 323 4.12 -11.83 -8.70
C PHE A 323 4.22 -10.94 -7.46
N SER A 324 3.93 -11.49 -6.28
CA SER A 324 3.99 -10.74 -5.02
C SER A 324 5.43 -10.38 -4.66
N ASP A 325 6.39 -11.29 -4.86
CA ASP A 325 7.81 -11.06 -4.58
C ASP A 325 8.36 -9.94 -5.47
N ASP A 326 8.11 -9.98 -6.78
CA ASP A 326 8.54 -8.94 -7.72
C ASP A 326 7.88 -7.58 -7.44
N LEU A 327 6.57 -7.55 -7.18
CA LEU A 327 5.86 -6.30 -6.89
C LEU A 327 6.38 -5.64 -5.62
N TYR A 328 6.39 -6.38 -4.51
CA TYR A 328 6.83 -5.81 -3.23
C TYR A 328 8.33 -5.51 -3.23
N TRP A 329 9.14 -6.21 -4.04
CA TRP A 329 10.55 -5.86 -4.25
C TRP A 329 10.68 -4.48 -4.90
N ILE A 330 9.94 -4.23 -5.99
CA ILE A 330 9.97 -2.94 -6.68
C ILE A 330 9.50 -1.82 -5.74
N GLU A 331 8.40 -2.04 -5.02
CA GLU A 331 7.88 -1.07 -4.04
C GLU A 331 8.87 -0.80 -2.91
N HIS A 332 9.50 -1.85 -2.37
CA HIS A 332 10.51 -1.72 -1.33
C HIS A 332 11.74 -0.94 -1.80
N ASP A 333 12.28 -1.24 -2.99
CA ASP A 333 13.42 -0.53 -3.57
C ASP A 333 13.11 0.97 -3.76
N LEU A 334 11.91 1.27 -4.28
CA LEU A 334 11.44 2.64 -4.42
C LEU A 334 11.35 3.35 -3.07
N LEU A 335 10.79 2.71 -2.03
CA LEU A 335 10.66 3.32 -0.70
C LEU A 335 12.01 3.53 0.00
N CYS A 336 12.96 2.61 -0.22
CA CYS A 336 14.27 2.64 0.40
C CYS A 336 15.26 3.58 -0.31
N PHE A 337 15.03 3.99 -1.54
CA PHE A 337 15.81 5.05 -2.17
C PHE A 337 15.52 6.41 -1.49
N PRO A 338 16.50 7.27 -1.13
CA PRO A 338 17.94 7.12 -1.27
C PRO A 338 18.65 6.59 0.01
N ILE A 339 17.91 6.07 1.00
CA ILE A 339 18.43 5.61 2.30
C ILE A 339 19.53 4.54 2.12
N THR A 340 19.40 3.70 1.10
CA THR A 340 20.37 2.64 0.78
C THR A 340 21.60 3.14 0.00
N LEU A 341 21.64 4.41 -0.41
CA LEU A 341 22.83 4.96 -1.06
C LEU A 341 23.93 5.19 -0.03
N SER A 342 25.10 4.60 -0.28
CA SER A 342 26.30 4.75 0.57
C SER A 342 26.95 6.14 0.46
N THR A 343 26.47 7.00 -0.45
CA THR A 343 27.06 8.28 -0.78
C THR A 343 26.21 9.45 -0.26
N ASN A 344 26.87 10.50 0.24
CA ASN A 344 26.27 11.76 0.71
C ASN A 344 25.63 12.61 -0.41
N ILE A 345 25.28 12.04 -1.57
CA ILE A 345 24.65 12.78 -2.66
C ILE A 345 23.13 12.62 -2.50
N PRO A 346 22.41 13.63 -1.98
CA PRO A 346 20.95 13.56 -1.91
C PRO A 346 20.38 13.44 -3.32
N GLY A 347 19.39 12.56 -3.51
CA GLY A 347 18.66 12.45 -4.76
C GLY A 347 18.05 13.79 -5.18
N THR A 348 18.01 14.04 -6.48
CA THR A 348 17.44 15.25 -7.07
C THR A 348 15.93 15.32 -6.82
N ASN A 349 15.32 16.50 -6.99
CA ASN A 349 13.86 16.61 -6.95
C ASN A 349 13.17 15.80 -8.05
N LEU A 350 13.84 15.61 -9.18
CA LEU A 350 13.38 14.69 -10.23
C LEU A 350 13.40 13.23 -9.75
N ASP A 351 14.46 12.79 -9.05
CA ASP A 351 14.50 11.43 -8.48
C ASP A 351 13.38 11.22 -7.45
N LYS A 352 13.12 12.22 -6.60
CA LYS A 352 12.01 12.18 -5.63
C LYS A 352 10.66 12.08 -6.35
N ALA A 353 10.43 12.93 -7.34
CA ALA A 353 9.19 12.94 -8.12
C ALA A 353 8.99 11.61 -8.86
N LEU A 354 10.04 11.09 -9.51
CA LEU A 354 10.01 9.80 -10.20
C LEU A 354 9.70 8.64 -9.25
N ARG A 355 10.37 8.60 -8.09
CA ARG A 355 10.12 7.62 -7.03
C ARG A 355 8.66 7.63 -6.57
N PHE A 356 8.12 8.81 -6.25
CA PHE A 356 6.73 8.94 -5.79
C PHE A 356 5.73 8.60 -6.89
N GLY A 357 5.97 9.04 -8.13
CA GLY A 357 5.15 8.69 -9.28
C GLY A 357 5.16 7.19 -9.58
N ALA A 358 6.29 6.52 -9.45
CA ALA A 358 6.41 5.07 -9.61
C ALA A 358 5.63 4.31 -8.53
N LEU A 359 5.68 4.73 -7.26
CA LEU A 359 4.86 4.15 -6.19
C LEU A 359 3.36 4.38 -6.41
N LEU A 360 2.98 5.54 -6.93
CA LEU A 360 1.61 5.83 -7.32
C LEU A 360 1.16 4.96 -8.50
N TYR A 361 2.06 4.71 -9.46
CA TYR A 361 1.84 3.80 -10.57
C TYR A 361 1.59 2.36 -10.08
N THR A 362 2.43 1.81 -9.18
CA THR A 362 2.22 0.44 -8.66
C THR A 362 0.88 0.30 -7.93
N LYS A 363 0.45 1.33 -7.20
CA LYS A 363 -0.88 1.39 -6.58
C LYS A 363 -2.05 1.32 -7.56
N THR A 364 -1.83 1.63 -8.83
CA THR A 364 -2.90 1.53 -9.85
C THR A 364 -3.04 0.13 -10.42
N ILE A 365 -2.03 -0.72 -10.22
CA ILE A 365 -2.02 -2.12 -10.62
C ILE A 365 -2.90 -2.94 -9.65
N LEU A 366 -2.82 -2.67 -8.33
CA LEU A 366 -3.65 -3.30 -7.30
C LEU A 366 -4.79 -2.39 -6.85
N GLN A 367 -6.06 -2.77 -7.08
CA GLN A 367 -7.23 -1.93 -6.77
C GLN A 367 -8.15 -2.50 -5.66
N GLU A 368 -7.56 -3.04 -4.60
CA GLU A 368 -8.29 -3.83 -3.60
C GLU A 368 -9.27 -3.04 -2.73
N PHE A 369 -8.84 -1.92 -2.13
CA PHE A 369 -9.62 -1.20 -1.13
C PHE A 369 -10.16 0.12 -1.68
N PRO A 370 -11.37 0.13 -2.26
CA PRO A 370 -12.02 1.40 -2.59
C PRO A 370 -12.23 2.18 -1.30
N ASN A 371 -11.97 3.48 -1.33
CA ASN A 371 -12.13 4.39 -0.19
C ASN A 371 -11.15 4.13 0.98
N SER A 372 -9.95 3.58 0.73
CA SER A 372 -8.85 3.67 1.71
C SER A 372 -8.72 5.10 2.22
N MET A 373 -8.61 5.25 3.53
CA MET A 373 -8.75 6.53 4.22
C MET A 373 -7.65 7.52 3.87
N THR A 374 -6.40 7.06 3.90
CA THR A 374 -5.25 7.85 3.48
C THR A 374 -5.08 7.77 1.97
N GLY A 375 -5.40 6.62 1.36
CA GLY A 375 -5.27 6.42 -0.07
C GLY A 375 -3.88 6.83 -0.59
N PRO A 376 -3.78 7.45 -1.77
CA PRO A 376 -2.52 7.99 -2.29
C PRO A 376 -2.21 9.44 -1.83
N THR A 377 -2.97 10.02 -0.89
CA THR A 377 -2.95 11.48 -0.62
C THR A 377 -1.58 12.02 -0.21
N ILE A 378 -0.88 11.33 0.71
CA ILE A 378 0.45 11.76 1.17
C ILE A 378 1.45 11.72 0.01
N LEU A 379 1.47 10.62 -0.76
CA LEU A 379 2.35 10.50 -1.92
C LEU A 379 2.04 11.53 -3.01
N LEU A 380 0.76 11.83 -3.24
CA LEU A 380 0.35 12.88 -4.18
C LEU A 380 0.85 14.26 -3.74
N ALA A 381 0.73 14.59 -2.45
CA ALA A 381 1.25 15.85 -1.92
C ALA A 381 2.78 15.93 -2.07
N ARG A 382 3.49 14.83 -1.81
CA ARG A 382 4.96 14.75 -1.99
C ARG A 382 5.39 14.81 -3.46
N LEU A 383 4.61 14.22 -4.36
CA LEU A 383 4.82 14.33 -5.79
C LEU A 383 4.65 15.78 -6.26
N GLN A 384 3.55 16.43 -5.83
CA GLN A 384 3.27 17.83 -6.14
C GLN A 384 4.38 18.75 -5.62
N GLU A 385 4.82 18.59 -4.37
CA GLU A 385 5.95 19.33 -3.77
C GLU A 385 7.22 19.15 -4.63
N SER A 386 7.58 17.90 -4.94
CA SER A 386 8.80 17.59 -5.72
C SER A 386 8.76 18.18 -7.13
N LEU A 387 7.60 18.15 -7.80
CA LEU A 387 7.42 18.73 -9.12
C LEU A 387 7.44 20.26 -9.10
N SER A 388 6.87 20.89 -8.06
CA SER A 388 6.83 22.35 -7.94
C SER A 388 8.21 23.00 -7.79
N GLU A 389 9.19 22.25 -7.30
CA GLU A 389 10.57 22.71 -7.14
C GLU A 389 11.41 22.53 -8.41
N ILE A 390 10.87 21.91 -9.47
CA ILE A 390 11.58 21.71 -10.74
C ILE A 390 11.31 22.91 -11.65
N SER A 391 12.39 23.61 -12.05
CA SER A 391 12.28 24.76 -12.95
C SER A 391 11.96 24.32 -14.38
N ILE A 392 10.81 24.76 -14.92
CA ILE A 392 10.39 24.49 -16.29
C ILE A 392 10.81 25.67 -17.18
N SER A 393 11.93 25.55 -17.90
CA SER A 393 12.43 26.56 -18.85
C SER A 393 12.79 25.94 -20.21
N GLU A 394 12.57 26.69 -21.29
CA GLU A 394 12.57 26.24 -22.70
C GLU A 394 13.84 25.47 -23.14
N SER A 395 15.02 25.71 -22.54
CA SER A 395 16.29 25.09 -22.96
C SER A 395 16.71 23.84 -22.18
N VAL A 396 16.11 23.58 -21.01
CA VAL A 396 16.45 22.43 -20.13
C VAL A 396 15.33 21.38 -20.11
N THR A 397 14.11 21.74 -20.51
CA THR A 397 12.93 20.88 -20.35
C THR A 397 12.81 19.77 -21.39
N THR A 398 13.41 19.88 -22.57
CA THR A 398 13.15 18.90 -23.66
C THR A 398 13.50 17.47 -23.26
N SER A 399 14.61 17.24 -22.54
CA SER A 399 15.02 15.91 -22.09
C SER A 399 14.10 15.32 -21.01
N ILE A 400 13.67 16.14 -20.05
CA ILE A 400 12.86 15.69 -18.90
C ILE A 400 11.35 15.78 -19.13
N THR A 401 10.92 16.34 -20.26
CA THR A 401 9.49 16.52 -20.61
C THR A 401 8.68 15.22 -20.52
N PRO A 402 9.16 14.07 -21.03
CA PRO A 402 8.43 12.81 -20.90
C PRO A 402 8.14 12.43 -19.44
N LEU A 403 9.11 12.65 -18.55
CA LEU A 403 8.96 12.36 -17.13
C LEU A 403 7.97 13.33 -16.47
N LEU A 404 8.13 14.63 -16.69
CA LEU A 404 7.21 15.62 -16.10
C LEU A 404 5.77 15.41 -16.58
N GLY A 405 5.59 15.06 -17.86
CA GLY A 405 4.31 14.71 -18.46
C GLY A 405 3.67 13.51 -17.79
N LEU A 406 4.40 12.39 -17.73
CA LEU A 406 3.95 11.14 -17.09
C LEU A 406 3.59 11.35 -15.61
N LEU A 407 4.47 12.01 -14.85
CA LEU A 407 4.29 12.20 -13.41
C LEU A 407 3.06 13.07 -13.12
N SER A 408 2.87 14.14 -13.89
CA SER A 408 1.69 15.00 -13.77
C SER A 408 0.42 14.26 -14.17
N LEU A 409 0.48 13.38 -15.17
CA LEU A 409 -0.64 12.54 -15.57
C LEU A 409 -1.06 11.60 -14.45
N ILE A 410 -0.13 10.82 -13.89
CA ILE A 410 -0.38 9.91 -12.77
C ILE A 410 -0.98 10.69 -11.58
N GLY A 411 -0.41 11.86 -11.27
CA GLY A 411 -0.92 12.74 -10.23
C GLY A 411 -2.35 13.20 -10.49
N GLY A 412 -2.65 13.67 -11.70
CA GLY A 412 -3.99 14.12 -12.12
C GLY A 412 -5.03 13.01 -12.14
N MET A 413 -4.62 11.76 -12.41
CA MET A 413 -5.51 10.59 -12.39
C MET A 413 -5.93 10.19 -10.98
N LEU A 414 -4.99 10.26 -10.04
CA LEU A 414 -5.18 9.73 -8.69
C LEU A 414 -5.64 10.79 -7.67
N SER A 415 -5.49 12.07 -8.01
CA SER A 415 -5.94 13.19 -7.18
C SER A 415 -7.41 13.56 -7.44
N ARG A 416 -7.99 14.33 -6.52
CA ARG A 416 -9.36 14.86 -6.59
C ARG A 416 -9.37 16.33 -6.17
N GLY A 417 -10.35 17.10 -6.65
CA GLY A 417 -10.50 18.52 -6.29
C GLY A 417 -9.25 19.35 -6.66
N GLU A 418 -8.84 20.24 -5.75
CA GLU A 418 -7.73 21.18 -5.97
C GLU A 418 -6.40 20.50 -6.36
N GLY A 419 -6.12 19.30 -5.81
CA GLY A 419 -4.92 18.56 -6.17
C GLY A 419 -4.93 18.15 -7.66
N ARG A 420 -6.09 17.75 -8.17
CA ARG A 420 -6.26 17.41 -9.59
C ARG A 420 -6.07 18.64 -10.46
N ASP A 421 -6.67 19.75 -10.06
CA ASP A 421 -6.56 21.00 -10.80
C ASP A 421 -5.10 21.48 -10.89
N TRP A 422 -4.32 21.30 -9.82
CA TRP A 422 -2.89 21.59 -9.82
C TRP A 422 -2.12 20.71 -10.83
N PHE A 423 -2.31 19.39 -10.80
CA PHE A 423 -1.60 18.49 -11.73
C PHE A 423 -1.98 18.76 -13.20
N VAL A 424 -3.26 19.03 -13.47
CA VAL A 424 -3.73 19.39 -14.81
C VAL A 424 -3.12 20.73 -15.25
N ALA A 425 -3.04 21.73 -14.37
CA ALA A 425 -2.39 23.00 -14.66
C ALA A 425 -0.88 22.84 -14.92
N HIS A 426 -0.19 22.04 -14.10
CA HIS A 426 1.22 21.72 -14.28
C HIS A 426 1.47 21.02 -15.62
N LEU A 427 0.61 20.08 -16.01
CA LEU A 427 0.70 19.39 -17.29
C LEU A 427 0.49 20.34 -18.49
N ARG A 428 -0.36 21.37 -18.36
CA ARG A 428 -0.49 22.44 -19.37
C ARG A 428 0.80 23.25 -19.52
N VAL A 429 1.46 23.58 -18.42
CA VAL A 429 2.74 24.31 -18.44
C VAL A 429 3.80 23.48 -19.17
N VAL A 430 3.93 22.19 -18.84
CA VAL A 430 4.85 21.27 -19.51
C VAL A 430 4.55 21.17 -21.01
N ARG A 431 3.26 21.04 -21.39
CA ARG A 431 2.84 21.00 -22.79
C ARG A 431 3.23 22.26 -23.55
N ASN A 432 2.93 23.43 -22.99
CA ASN A 432 3.14 24.72 -23.65
C ASN A 432 4.64 25.04 -23.79
N ALA A 433 5.43 24.79 -22.75
CA ALA A 433 6.87 25.03 -22.77
C ALA A 433 7.61 24.21 -23.83
N ASN A 434 7.10 23.02 -24.16
CA ASN A 434 7.75 22.10 -25.10
C ASN A 434 6.99 21.96 -26.43
N ARG A 435 5.94 22.78 -26.65
CA ARG A 435 5.09 22.80 -27.86
C ARG A 435 4.54 21.42 -28.25
N VAL A 436 4.21 20.61 -27.25
CA VAL A 436 3.73 19.24 -27.44
C VAL A 436 2.28 19.24 -27.95
N THR A 437 2.03 18.50 -29.03
CA THR A 437 0.75 18.51 -29.74
C THR A 437 -0.09 17.26 -29.50
N SER A 438 0.54 16.15 -29.09
CA SER A 438 -0.13 14.87 -28.83
C SER A 438 0.26 14.23 -27.50
N PHE A 439 -0.56 13.28 -27.04
CA PHE A 439 -0.26 12.49 -25.85
C PHE A 439 1.00 11.62 -26.05
N ASP A 440 1.18 11.06 -27.24
CA ASP A 440 2.35 10.23 -27.55
C ASP A 440 3.66 11.03 -27.54
N GLU A 441 3.63 12.29 -27.99
CA GLU A 441 4.77 13.20 -27.84
C GLU A 441 5.02 13.57 -26.37
N LEU A 442 3.96 13.77 -25.58
CA LEU A 442 4.07 14.13 -24.15
C LEU A 442 4.67 13.00 -23.32
N ALA A 443 4.16 11.78 -23.49
CA ALA A 443 4.63 10.62 -22.75
C ALA A 443 5.90 10.02 -23.38
N GLY A 444 6.17 10.33 -24.65
CA GLY A 444 7.35 9.88 -25.38
C GLY A 444 7.52 8.36 -25.32
N GLY A 445 8.78 7.92 -25.19
CA GLY A 445 9.10 6.49 -25.04
C GLY A 445 8.50 5.84 -23.79
N LEU A 446 8.17 6.63 -22.74
CA LEU A 446 7.63 6.09 -21.48
C LEU A 446 6.22 5.51 -21.63
N ASN A 447 5.42 6.00 -22.59
CA ASN A 447 4.11 5.41 -22.89
C ASN A 447 4.24 3.91 -23.22
N ARG A 448 5.21 3.61 -24.09
CA ARG A 448 5.54 2.25 -24.52
C ARG A 448 6.22 1.46 -23.40
N LEU A 449 7.23 2.04 -22.75
CA LEU A 449 8.07 1.33 -21.76
C LEU A 449 7.32 0.95 -20.48
N LEU A 450 6.31 1.72 -20.09
CA LEU A 450 5.48 1.44 -18.90
C LEU A 450 4.09 0.95 -19.27
N CYS A 451 3.84 0.63 -20.55
CA CYS A 451 2.58 0.09 -21.02
C CYS A 451 1.35 0.89 -20.55
N LEU A 452 1.42 2.24 -20.56
CA LEU A 452 0.44 3.08 -19.84
C LEU A 452 -0.99 2.82 -20.29
N GLY A 453 -1.21 2.60 -21.58
CA GLY A 453 -2.54 2.27 -22.12
C GLY A 453 -3.14 0.97 -21.56
N SER A 454 -2.32 -0.03 -21.19
CA SER A 454 -2.84 -1.27 -20.60
C SER A 454 -3.15 -1.11 -19.11
N VAL A 455 -2.42 -0.25 -18.41
CA VAL A 455 -2.59 -0.04 -16.96
C VAL A 455 -3.65 0.99 -16.65
N PHE A 456 -3.73 2.04 -17.45
CA PHE A 456 -4.60 3.19 -17.23
C PHE A 456 -5.79 3.26 -18.20
N GLU A 457 -5.86 2.39 -19.21
CA GLU A 457 -6.94 2.35 -20.19
C GLU A 457 -7.20 3.76 -20.76
N ASN A 458 -8.45 4.21 -20.76
CA ASN A 458 -8.86 5.51 -21.32
C ASN A 458 -8.63 6.69 -20.37
N ALA A 459 -8.12 6.47 -19.15
CA ALA A 459 -7.98 7.54 -18.16
C ALA A 459 -6.89 8.56 -18.55
N CYS A 460 -5.85 8.10 -19.25
CA CYS A 460 -4.82 8.98 -19.82
C CYS A 460 -5.41 9.96 -20.85
N GLU A 461 -6.23 9.43 -21.76
CA GLU A 461 -6.90 10.20 -22.80
C GLU A 461 -7.90 11.21 -22.21
N ALA A 462 -8.63 10.81 -21.17
CA ALA A 462 -9.57 11.70 -20.49
C ALA A 462 -8.89 12.96 -19.91
N ILE A 463 -7.73 12.80 -19.27
CA ILE A 463 -6.96 13.96 -18.76
C ILE A 463 -6.38 14.79 -19.90
N TRP A 464 -5.92 14.14 -20.97
CA TRP A 464 -5.45 14.84 -22.15
C TRP A 464 -6.55 15.70 -22.79
N LEU A 465 -7.78 15.20 -22.86
CA LEU A 465 -8.94 15.96 -23.34
C LEU A 465 -9.27 17.15 -22.43
N ASP A 466 -9.16 17.01 -21.11
CA ASP A 466 -9.35 18.12 -20.16
C ASP A 466 -8.32 19.25 -20.35
N ILE A 467 -7.14 18.91 -20.87
CA ILE A 467 -6.10 19.89 -21.24
C ILE A 467 -6.44 20.57 -22.56
N ALA A 468 -6.87 19.80 -23.56
CA ALA A 468 -7.23 20.32 -24.88
C ALA A 468 -8.47 21.25 -24.83
N ASN A 469 -9.52 20.86 -24.11
CA ASN A 469 -10.79 21.58 -24.06
C ASN A 469 -10.72 22.89 -23.25
N ASN A 470 -9.88 22.95 -22.22
CA ASN A 470 -9.69 24.17 -21.42
C ASN A 470 -8.69 25.17 -22.02
N ALA A 471 -8.06 24.85 -23.16
CA ALA A 471 -7.23 25.80 -23.90
C ALA A 471 -8.09 26.81 -24.69
N GLY A 472 -9.37 26.51 -24.95
CA GLY A 472 -10.28 27.38 -25.71
C GLY A 472 -11.13 28.34 -24.87
N SER A 473 -11.21 28.19 -23.55
CA SER A 473 -12.16 28.93 -22.70
C SER A 473 -11.63 30.21 -22.05
N ARG A 474 -10.37 30.59 -22.30
CA ARG A 474 -9.78 31.86 -21.81
C ARG A 474 -9.48 32.89 -22.91
N GLY A 475 -9.83 32.62 -24.17
CA GLY A 475 -9.59 33.52 -25.30
C GLY A 475 -10.68 34.57 -25.58
N ASP A 476 -11.89 34.40 -25.04
CA ASP A 476 -13.06 35.21 -25.45
C ASP A 476 -13.67 36.06 -24.31
N GLN A 477 -12.90 36.37 -23.26
CA GLN A 477 -13.35 37.32 -22.20
C GLN A 477 -12.54 38.62 -22.13
N GLU A 478 -11.68 38.90 -23.10
CA GLU A 478 -11.12 40.22 -23.33
C GLU A 478 -11.34 40.66 -24.78
N ARG A 479 -12.59 41.02 -25.10
CA ARG A 479 -12.92 42.02 -26.12
C ARG A 479 -14.13 42.83 -25.72
#